data_AF-A0A1I0I1N5-F1
#
_entry.id   AF-A0A1I0I1N5-F1
#
_cell.length_a   1.000
_cell.length_b   1.000
_cell.length_c   1.000
_cell.angle_alpha   90.00
_cell.angle_beta   90.00
_cell.angle_gamma   90.00
#
_symmetry.space_group_name_H-M   'P 1'
#
loop_
_entity.id
_entity.type
_entity.pdbx_description
1 polymer ?
#
loop_
_entity_poly.entity_id
_entity_poly.type
_entity_poly.pdbx_seq_one_letter_code
_entity_poly.pdbx_strand_id
1 'polypeptide(L)'
;MSNQAKRLSDCPAERLAQCRGGDIRSALPGPAGLREFANEIVSAAYEGVSYDGGEIQDIAVKHGLLRAERHTEACAEHCACIEYGFPTVCLRRTELLNPAQ
;
A
#
# COMPACT_ATOMS: atom_id res chain seq x y z
N MET A 1 -12.63 29.63 -2.71
CA MET A 1 -12.07 28.90 -1.54
C MET A 1 -11.25 27.75 -2.09
N SER A 2 -9.93 27.82 -1.93
CA SER A 2 -8.97 26.91 -2.58
C SER A 2 -9.04 25.52 -1.96
N ASN A 3 -9.45 24.51 -2.73
CA ASN A 3 -9.39 23.10 -2.31
C ASN A 3 -7.94 22.63 -2.45
N GLN A 4 -7.14 22.90 -1.44
CA GLN A 4 -5.77 22.43 -1.37
C GLN A 4 -5.79 20.95 -0.99
N ALA A 5 -5.57 20.08 -1.97
CA ALA A 5 -5.36 18.65 -1.73
C ALA A 5 -4.13 18.49 -0.81
N LYS A 6 -4.35 18.03 0.42
CA LYS A 6 -3.27 17.76 1.37
C LYS A 6 -2.43 16.59 0.85
N ARG A 7 -1.10 16.68 0.93
CA ARG A 7 -0.21 15.59 0.54
C ARG A 7 -0.38 14.44 1.54
N LEU A 8 -0.22 13.20 1.08
CA LEU A 8 -0.38 11.99 1.89
C LEU A 8 0.57 11.99 3.11
N SER A 9 1.73 12.64 2.99
CA SER A 9 2.73 12.89 4.04
C SER A 9 2.24 13.75 5.20
N ASP A 10 1.13 14.48 5.01
CA ASP A 10 0.59 15.43 5.98
C ASP A 10 -0.62 14.86 6.74
N CYS A 11 -1.05 13.63 6.43
CA CYS A 11 -2.15 12.96 7.13
C CYS A 11 -1.59 12.13 8.30
N PRO A 12 -1.97 12.43 9.55
CA PRO A 12 -1.58 11.61 10.69
C PRO A 12 -2.13 10.18 10.52
N ALA A 13 -1.31 9.17 10.84
CA ALA A 13 -1.59 7.75 10.60
C ALA A 13 -2.98 7.28 11.08
N GLU A 14 -3.51 7.92 12.12
CA GLU A 14 -4.80 7.63 12.74
C GLU A 14 -6.02 8.10 11.91
N ARG A 15 -5.83 8.91 10.87
CA ARG A 15 -6.91 9.55 10.08
C ARG A 15 -6.77 9.41 8.56
N LEU A 16 -6.02 8.41 8.09
CA LEU A 16 -5.88 8.09 6.66
C LEU A 16 -7.23 7.84 5.97
N ALA A 17 -8.21 7.29 6.70
CA ALA A 17 -9.58 7.08 6.19
C ALA A 17 -10.35 8.40 5.92
N GLN A 18 -10.00 9.49 6.62
CA GLN A 18 -10.67 10.78 6.49
C GLN A 18 -10.14 11.63 5.32
N CYS A 19 -8.95 11.31 4.80
CA CYS A 19 -8.32 12.04 3.70
C CYS A 19 -8.80 11.59 2.29
N ARG A 20 -9.65 10.56 2.17
CA ARG A 20 -10.14 10.06 0.88
C ARG A 20 -11.67 10.18 0.73
N GLY A 21 -12.10 11.24 0.05
CA GLY A 21 -13.39 11.30 -0.64
C GLY A 21 -13.34 10.65 -2.02
N GLY A 22 -12.76 9.45 -2.12
CA GLY A 22 -12.58 8.72 -3.38
C GLY A 22 -12.80 7.23 -3.16
N ASP A 23 -13.85 6.73 -3.78
CA ASP A 23 -14.33 5.34 -3.77
C ASP A 23 -13.18 4.33 -3.98
N ILE A 24 -12.91 3.49 -2.97
CA ILE A 24 -11.88 2.45 -3.00
C ILE A 24 -12.25 1.25 -3.91
N ARG A 25 -13.37 1.31 -4.64
CA ARG A 25 -13.82 0.26 -5.55
C ARG A 25 -13.51 0.52 -7.03
N SER A 26 -12.97 1.68 -7.42
CA SER A 26 -12.87 2.06 -8.85
C SER A 26 -11.48 2.00 -9.47
N ALA A 27 -10.46 1.50 -8.78
CA ALA A 27 -9.15 1.30 -9.39
C ALA A 27 -8.61 -0.08 -9.00
N LEU A 28 -9.16 -1.13 -9.61
CA LEU A 28 -8.37 -2.34 -9.81
C LEU A 28 -7.24 -1.92 -10.75
N PRO A 29 -5.98 -1.86 -10.28
CA PRO A 29 -4.90 -1.60 -11.22
C PRO A 29 -4.89 -2.81 -12.14
N GLY A 30 -4.94 -2.58 -13.45
CA GLY A 30 -4.62 -3.62 -14.41
C GLY A 30 -3.13 -3.94 -14.37
N PRO A 31 -2.60 -4.70 -15.34
CA PRO A 31 -1.17 -4.98 -15.49
C PRO A 31 -0.23 -3.75 -15.45
N ALA A 32 -0.78 -2.54 -15.60
CA ALA A 32 -0.07 -1.27 -15.42
C ALA A 32 0.51 -1.07 -14.02
N GLY A 33 -0.17 -1.48 -12.94
CA GLY A 33 0.28 -1.21 -11.57
C GLY A 33 1.63 -1.86 -11.23
N LEU A 34 1.85 -3.10 -11.69
CA LEU A 34 3.14 -3.77 -11.51
C LEU A 34 4.26 -3.09 -12.29
N ARG A 35 3.97 -2.65 -13.52
CA ARG A 35 4.93 -1.92 -14.34
C ARG A 35 5.28 -0.56 -13.75
N GLU A 36 4.30 0.17 -13.24
CA GLU A 36 4.50 1.49 -12.62
C GLU A 36 5.31 1.40 -11.33
N PHE A 37 4.98 0.41 -10.48
CA PHE A 37 5.81 0.06 -9.32
C PHE A 37 7.25 -0.25 -9.71
N ALA A 38 7.46 -1.15 -10.69
CA ALA A 38 8.79 -1.53 -11.13
C ALA A 38 9.59 -0.33 -11.68
N ASN A 39 8.94 0.51 -12.50
CA ASN A 39 9.56 1.70 -13.06
C ASN A 39 9.97 2.69 -11.96
N GLU A 40 9.15 2.89 -10.93
CA GLU A 40 9.47 3.78 -9.83
C GLU A 40 10.68 3.28 -9.02
N ILE A 41 10.69 2.00 -8.63
CA ILE A 41 11.81 1.40 -7.89
C ILE A 41 13.12 1.45 -8.70
N VAL A 42 13.07 1.06 -9.98
CA VAL A 42 14.27 1.02 -10.84
C VAL A 42 14.78 2.42 -11.15
N SER A 43 13.89 3.38 -11.44
CA SER A 43 14.31 4.77 -11.73
C SER A 43 14.92 5.43 -10.49
N ALA A 44 14.32 5.24 -9.33
CA ALA A 44 14.84 5.72 -8.06
C ALA A 44 16.25 5.17 -7.78
N ALA A 45 16.50 3.88 -8.05
CA ALA A 45 17.82 3.28 -7.91
C ALA A 45 18.86 3.93 -8.86
N TYR A 46 18.49 4.25 -10.10
CA TYR A 46 19.36 4.97 -11.03
C TYR A 46 19.65 6.41 -10.58
N GLU A 47 18.72 7.04 -9.87
CA GLU A 47 18.88 8.37 -9.27
C GLU A 47 19.68 8.34 -7.94
N GLY A 48 20.12 7.15 -7.49
CA GLY A 48 20.85 6.98 -6.24
C GLY A 48 19.96 7.02 -4.99
N VAL A 49 18.65 6.93 -5.15
CA VAL A 49 17.70 6.81 -4.04
C VAL A 49 17.75 5.38 -3.50
N SER A 50 17.78 5.25 -2.19
CA SER A 50 17.65 3.97 -1.50
C SER A 50 16.36 3.96 -0.70
N TYR A 51 15.48 3.01 -1.01
CA TYR A 51 14.29 2.76 -0.22
C TYR A 51 14.53 1.66 0.80
N ASP A 52 13.99 1.83 2.00
CA ASP A 52 13.90 0.73 2.97
C ASP A 52 12.71 -0.21 2.67
N GLY A 53 12.62 -1.29 3.44
CA GLY A 53 11.56 -2.28 3.25
C GLY A 53 10.14 -1.76 3.50
N GLY A 54 9.97 -0.73 4.33
CA GLY A 54 8.69 -0.09 4.60
C GLY A 54 8.28 0.85 3.46
N GLU A 55 9.22 1.66 2.97
CA GLU A 55 8.99 2.55 1.83
C GLU A 55 8.61 1.77 0.56
N ILE A 56 9.26 0.63 0.30
CA ILE A 56 8.89 -0.24 -0.81
C ILE A 56 7.46 -0.76 -0.67
N GLN A 57 7.03 -1.10 0.55
CA GLN A 57 5.66 -1.54 0.82
C GLN A 57 4.65 -0.41 0.59
N ASP A 58 4.97 0.83 0.97
CA ASP A 58 4.14 2.00 0.72
C ASP A 58 4.00 2.30 -0.78
N ILE A 59 5.08 2.20 -1.55
CA ILE A 59 5.06 2.33 -3.01
C ILE A 59 4.24 1.20 -3.64
N ALA A 60 4.30 -0.02 -3.09
CA ALA A 60 3.45 -1.12 -3.54
C ALA A 60 1.95 -0.89 -3.24
N VAL A 61 1.61 -0.25 -2.12
CA VAL A 61 0.23 0.20 -1.84
C VAL A 61 -0.20 1.31 -2.79
N LYS A 62 0.68 2.27 -3.07
CA LYS A 62 0.44 3.38 -4.03
C LYS A 62 0.05 2.85 -5.41
N HIS A 63 0.73 1.80 -5.88
CA HIS A 63 0.48 1.16 -7.19
C HIS A 63 -0.55 0.00 -7.13
N GLY A 64 -1.18 -0.20 -5.97
CA GLY A 64 -2.26 -1.18 -5.77
C GLY A 64 -1.82 -2.65 -5.83
N LEU A 65 -0.53 -2.93 -5.69
CA LEU A 65 0.01 -4.29 -5.54
C LEU A 65 -0.22 -4.86 -4.14
N LEU A 66 -0.20 -3.99 -3.13
CA LEU A 66 -0.57 -4.29 -1.75
C LEU A 66 -1.80 -3.48 -1.35
N ARG A 67 -2.56 -4.01 -0.40
CA ARG A 67 -3.63 -3.29 0.30
C ARG A 67 -3.44 -3.39 1.81
N ALA A 68 -3.69 -2.29 2.50
CA ALA A 68 -3.68 -2.25 3.95
C ALA A 68 -5.02 -2.73 4.50
N GLU A 69 -4.99 -3.73 5.37
CA GLU A 69 -6.18 -4.22 6.07
C GLU A 69 -5.96 -4.16 7.57
N ARG A 70 -6.98 -3.68 8.31
CA ARG A 70 -6.96 -3.73 9.77
C ARG A 70 -7.46 -5.09 10.23
N HIS A 71 -6.62 -5.80 10.98
CA HIS A 71 -6.94 -7.10 11.55
C HIS A 71 -6.99 -7.00 13.08
N THR A 72 -7.98 -7.66 13.68
CA THR A 72 -8.13 -7.78 15.14
C THR A 72 -7.80 -9.17 15.66
N GLU A 73 -7.56 -10.12 14.75
CA GLU A 73 -7.22 -11.51 15.03
C GLU A 73 -6.32 -12.06 13.92
N ALA A 74 -5.74 -13.24 14.15
CA ALA A 74 -4.88 -13.89 13.16
C ALA A 74 -5.66 -14.28 11.91
N CYS A 75 -5.13 -13.96 10.73
CA CYS A 75 -5.81 -14.23 9.46
C CYS A 75 -5.77 -15.70 9.01
N ALA A 76 -4.90 -16.49 9.62
CA ALA A 76 -4.64 -17.89 9.34
C ALA A 76 -3.83 -18.47 10.50
N GLU A 77 -3.68 -19.80 10.55
CA GLU A 77 -2.83 -20.50 11.53
C GLU A 77 -1.40 -19.93 11.56
N HIS A 78 -0.85 -19.61 10.37
CA HIS A 78 0.48 -19.02 10.20
C HIS A 78 0.36 -17.56 9.76
N CYS A 79 -0.02 -16.67 10.68
CA CYS A 79 -0.16 -15.24 10.42
C CYS A 79 1.12 -14.47 10.78
N ALA A 80 1.84 -13.94 9.78
CA ALA A 80 3.04 -13.11 10.04
C ALA A 80 2.74 -11.87 10.91
N CYS A 81 1.52 -11.33 10.82
CA CYS A 81 1.11 -10.14 11.59
C CYS A 81 0.90 -10.44 13.09
N ILE A 82 0.91 -11.70 13.53
CA ILE A 82 0.78 -12.07 14.94
C ILE A 82 1.94 -11.56 15.80
N GLU A 83 3.14 -11.43 15.20
CA GLU A 83 4.35 -10.99 15.89
C GLU A 83 4.23 -9.56 16.43
N TYR A 84 3.35 -8.75 15.84
CA TYR A 84 3.14 -7.34 16.19
C TYR A 84 1.97 -7.14 17.18
N GLY A 85 1.20 -8.18 17.47
CA GLY A 85 -0.01 -8.11 18.29
C GLY A 85 -1.21 -7.49 17.56
N PHE A 86 -2.42 -7.75 18.08
CA PHE A 86 -3.66 -7.21 17.52
C PHE A 86 -4.28 -6.15 18.44
N PRO A 87 -4.93 -5.10 17.89
CA PRO A 87 -5.18 -4.86 16.47
C PRO A 87 -3.95 -4.32 15.72
N THR A 88 -3.80 -4.72 14.45
CA THR A 88 -2.70 -4.27 13.59
C THR A 88 -3.13 -4.02 12.15
N VAL A 89 -2.34 -3.25 11.41
CA VAL A 89 -2.47 -3.09 9.96
C VAL A 89 -1.57 -4.11 9.28
N CYS A 90 -2.19 -5.02 8.54
CA CYS A 90 -1.51 -6.11 7.84
C CYS A 90 -1.63 -5.87 6.33
N LEU A 91 -0.50 -5.83 5.62
CA LEU A 91 -0.50 -5.66 4.17
C LEU A 91 -0.81 -6.98 3.45
N ARG A 92 -1.74 -6.93 2.50
CA ARG A 92 -2.14 -8.09 1.68
C ARG A 92 -1.82 -7.86 0.22
N ARG A 93 -1.33 -8.91 -0.43
CA ARG A 93 -1.25 -8.98 -1.90
C ARG A 93 -2.62 -8.78 -2.51
N THR A 94 -2.68 -7.99 -3.57
CA THR A 94 -3.85 -7.92 -4.44
C THR A 94 -3.76 -8.98 -5.54
N GLU A 95 -4.83 -9.13 -6.33
CA GLU A 95 -4.88 -10.06 -7.45
C GLU A 95 -3.80 -9.79 -8.52
N LEU A 96 -3.20 -8.59 -8.52
CA LEU A 96 -2.08 -8.27 -9.42
C LEU A 96 -0.82 -9.07 -9.14
N LEU A 97 -0.67 -9.56 -7.91
CA LEU A 97 0.43 -10.42 -7.49
C LEU A 97 -0.02 -11.87 -7.33
N ASN A 98 -1.25 -12.20 -7.73
CA ASN A 98 -1.70 -13.58 -7.86
C ASN A 98 -1.50 -14.00 -9.32
N PRO A 99 -0.38 -14.65 -9.68
CA PRO A 99 -0.39 -15.43 -10.92
C PRO A 99 -1.53 -16.44 -10.78
N ALA A 100 -2.38 -16.56 -11.81
CA ALA A 100 -3.38 -17.61 -11.87
C ALA A 100 -2.71 -18.94 -11.48
N GLN A 101 -3.14 -19.50 -10.34
CA GLN A 101 -2.71 -20.81 -9.87
C GLN A 101 -3.50 -21.89 -10.62
#